data_AF-A0A2R6K9F5-F1
#
_entry.id   AF-A0A2R6K9F5-F1
#
_cell.length_a   1.000
_cell.length_b   1.000
_cell.length_c   1.000
_cell.angle_alpha   90.00
_cell.angle_beta   90.00
_cell.angle_gamma   90.00
#
_symmetry.space_group_name_H-M   'P 1'
#
loop_
_entity.id
_entity.type
_entity.pdbx_description
1 polymer ?
#
loop_
_entity_poly.entity_id
_entity_poly.type
_entity_poly.pdbx_seq_one_letter_code
_entity_poly.pdbx_strand_id
1 'polypeptide(L)'
;MAAGVERESTVDGEARTETSDGDAVVACAAAHEEAYRRNDLAAAEGEDLVGSGFGSHGSEPVDRRGGVAFVRVGYAYYANVVRENGLVHADSPVYAATYAVSDWGVSRAVSGTADPDGSLDPHPVEDGSLVADVE
;
A
#
# COMPACT_ATOMS: atom_id res chain seq x y z
N MET A 1 -7.48 1.75 64.75
CA MET A 1 -6.00 1.72 64.63
C MET A 1 -5.65 1.45 63.18
N ALA A 2 -4.80 2.33 62.62
CA ALA A 2 -4.02 2.30 61.36
C ALA A 2 -4.62 1.57 60.13
N ALA A 3 -5.02 2.20 59.01
CA ALA A 3 -4.35 3.15 58.09
C ALA A 3 -3.61 2.46 56.91
N GLY A 4 -3.95 2.92 55.69
CA GLY A 4 -3.11 2.84 54.49
C GLY A 4 -3.40 1.64 53.57
N VAL A 5 -3.47 1.75 52.24
CA VAL A 5 -3.22 2.85 51.30
C VAL A 5 -4.04 2.54 50.06
N GLU A 6 -4.82 3.52 49.61
CA GLU A 6 -5.39 3.58 48.26
C GLU A 6 -4.24 3.60 47.26
N ARG A 7 -4.20 2.64 46.32
CA ARG A 7 -3.41 2.79 45.10
C ARG A 7 -4.37 2.95 43.93
N GLU A 8 -4.86 4.18 43.82
CA GLU A 8 -5.12 4.78 42.53
C GLU A 8 -3.79 4.77 41.77
N SER A 9 -3.70 3.94 40.73
CA SER A 9 -2.62 4.00 39.76
C SER A 9 -3.24 4.51 38.47
N THR A 10 -3.43 5.82 38.41
CA THR A 10 -3.51 6.58 37.17
C THR A 10 -2.19 6.36 36.43
N VAL A 11 -2.23 5.47 35.43
CA VAL A 11 -1.31 5.54 34.30
C VAL A 11 -2.15 6.01 33.13
N ASP A 12 -2.26 7.34 33.02
CA ASP A 12 -2.42 8.01 31.75
C ASP A 12 -1.19 7.65 30.90
N GLY A 13 -1.34 6.63 30.06
CA GLY A 13 -0.32 6.17 29.13
C GLY A 13 -1.02 5.71 27.87
N GLU A 14 -1.31 6.67 26.99
CA GLU A 14 -1.60 6.52 25.55
C GLU A 14 -2.07 5.14 25.08
N ALA A 15 -3.31 4.78 25.42
CA ALA A 15 -4.10 3.85 24.59
C ALA A 15 -4.71 4.62 23.39
N ARG A 16 -3.94 5.52 22.77
CA ARG A 16 -4.38 6.35 21.66
C ARG A 16 -3.51 5.99 20.46
N THR A 17 -4.18 5.73 19.34
CA THR A 17 -3.68 5.90 17.96
C THR A 17 -3.10 4.69 17.20
N GLU A 18 -2.94 3.47 17.75
CA GLU A 18 -2.43 2.37 16.89
C GLU A 18 -3.39 1.95 15.76
N THR A 19 -4.70 1.98 15.99
CA THR A 19 -5.71 1.64 14.96
C THR A 19 -5.93 2.77 13.96
N SER A 20 -5.96 4.02 14.43
CA SER A 20 -6.13 5.19 13.55
C SER A 20 -4.92 5.41 12.63
N ASP A 21 -3.71 5.10 13.11
CA ASP A 21 -2.49 5.16 12.29
C ASP A 21 -2.45 4.00 11.29
N GLY A 22 -2.92 2.81 11.68
CA GLY A 22 -3.03 1.65 10.77
C GLY A 22 -3.95 1.93 9.58
N ASP A 23 -5.16 2.44 9.84
CA ASP A 23 -6.13 2.78 8.79
C ASP A 23 -5.59 3.89 7.86
N ALA A 24 -4.89 4.88 8.42
CA ALA A 24 -4.24 5.93 7.66
C ALA A 24 -3.11 5.40 6.75
N VAL A 25 -2.28 4.49 7.26
CA VAL A 25 -1.21 3.86 6.46
C VAL A 25 -1.80 3.00 5.34
N VAL A 26 -2.88 2.26 5.61
CA VAL A 26 -3.59 1.48 4.58
C VAL A 26 -4.18 2.38 3.50
N ALA A 27 -4.88 3.45 3.89
CA ALA A 27 -5.42 4.43 2.95
C ALA A 27 -4.32 5.12 2.13
N CYS A 28 -3.19 5.44 2.77
CA CYS A 28 -2.03 6.03 2.10
C CYS A 28 -1.44 5.07 1.05
N ALA A 29 -1.24 3.80 1.39
CA ALA A 29 -0.73 2.81 0.45
C ALA A 29 -1.67 2.62 -0.76
N ALA A 30 -2.99 2.58 -0.52
CA ALA A 30 -3.98 2.45 -1.59
C ALA A 30 -3.98 3.68 -2.53
N ALA A 31 -3.99 4.89 -1.97
CA ALA A 31 -3.93 6.12 -2.76
C ALA A 31 -2.61 6.26 -3.53
N HIS A 32 -1.50 5.86 -2.90
CA HIS A 32 -0.20 5.82 -3.55
C HIS A 32 -0.17 4.83 -4.71
N GLU A 33 -0.71 3.61 -4.56
CA GLU A 33 -0.76 2.62 -5.64
C GLU A 33 -1.57 3.14 -6.84
N GLU A 34 -2.72 3.78 -6.59
CA GLU A 34 -3.52 4.42 -7.65
C GLU A 34 -2.69 5.47 -8.42
N ALA A 35 -2.03 6.37 -7.69
CA ALA A 35 -1.20 7.41 -8.28
C ALA A 35 0.01 6.84 -9.03
N TYR A 36 0.69 5.86 -8.45
CA TYR A 36 1.81 5.14 -9.05
C TYR A 36 1.39 4.53 -10.39
N ARG A 37 0.25 3.82 -10.45
CA ARG A 37 -0.21 3.17 -11.68
C ARG A 37 -0.68 4.13 -12.74
N ARG A 38 -1.32 5.22 -12.36
CA ARG A 38 -1.63 6.30 -13.29
C ARG A 38 -0.35 6.85 -13.95
N ASN A 39 0.68 7.10 -13.15
CA ASN A 39 1.95 7.64 -13.64
C ASN A 39 2.72 6.63 -14.50
N ASP A 40 2.75 5.37 -14.08
CA ASP A 40 3.39 4.25 -14.79
C ASP A 40 2.78 4.04 -16.19
N LEU A 41 1.44 4.07 -16.29
CA LEU A 41 0.74 4.01 -17.58
C LEU A 41 1.05 5.23 -18.45
N ALA A 42 1.04 6.43 -17.89
CA ALA A 42 1.38 7.64 -18.63
C ALA A 42 2.84 7.61 -19.12
N ALA A 43 3.76 7.06 -18.35
CA ALA A 43 5.16 6.92 -18.73
C ALA A 43 5.37 5.84 -19.81
N ALA A 44 4.64 4.72 -19.73
CA ALA A 44 4.74 3.62 -20.67
C ALA A 44 4.12 3.96 -22.04
N GLU A 45 2.97 4.62 -22.03
CA GLU A 45 2.15 4.84 -23.24
C GLU A 45 2.23 6.27 -23.79
N GLY A 46 2.68 7.23 -22.98
CA GLY A 46 2.91 8.61 -23.43
C GLY A 46 1.65 9.26 -24.00
N GLU A 47 1.80 9.87 -25.19
CA GLU A 47 0.73 10.56 -25.89
C GLU A 47 -0.35 9.63 -26.46
N ASP A 48 -0.06 8.34 -26.59
CA ASP A 48 -1.02 7.36 -27.07
C ASP A 48 -2.08 7.01 -26.01
N LEU A 49 -1.82 7.30 -24.72
CA LEU A 49 -2.76 7.05 -23.63
C LEU A 49 -3.90 8.07 -23.64
N VAL A 50 -5.08 7.63 -24.06
CA VAL A 50 -6.27 8.49 -24.15
C VAL A 50 -7.27 8.27 -23.03
N GLY A 51 -7.08 7.22 -22.22
CA GLY A 51 -7.86 7.01 -21.00
C GLY A 51 -7.31 5.87 -20.17
N SER A 52 -7.51 5.95 -18.86
CA SER A 52 -7.14 4.89 -17.92
C SER A 52 -8.08 4.90 -16.72
N GLY A 53 -8.12 3.78 -16.01
CA GLY A 53 -8.81 3.69 -14.74
C GLY A 53 -8.18 2.66 -13.82
N PHE A 54 -8.48 2.81 -12.54
CA PHE A 54 -7.95 1.99 -11.46
C PHE A 54 -9.11 1.47 -10.62
N GLY A 55 -9.09 0.18 -10.31
CA GLY A 55 -10.04 -0.48 -9.44
C GLY A 55 -9.33 -1.10 -8.25
N SER A 56 -9.70 -0.68 -7.03
CA SER A 56 -9.24 -1.34 -5.82
C SER A 56 -10.03 -2.63 -5.58
N HIS A 57 -9.32 -3.71 -5.28
CA HIS A 57 -9.88 -5.01 -4.89
C HIS A 57 -9.78 -5.26 -3.37
N GLY A 58 -9.34 -4.25 -2.60
CA GLY A 58 -9.13 -4.34 -1.16
C GLY A 58 -7.74 -3.86 -0.76
N SER A 59 -7.61 -3.41 0.48
CA SER A 59 -6.32 -3.06 1.07
C SER A 59 -6.34 -3.43 2.53
N GLU A 60 -5.28 -4.09 2.99
CA GLU A 60 -5.24 -4.66 4.34
C GLU A 60 -3.82 -4.63 4.92
N PRO A 61 -3.68 -4.49 6.25
CA PRO A 61 -2.41 -4.73 6.92
C PRO A 61 -2.07 -6.22 6.89
N VAL A 62 -0.82 -6.55 6.56
CA VAL A 62 -0.33 -7.94 6.47
C VAL A 62 0.54 -8.30 7.67
N ASP A 63 1.44 -7.40 8.07
CA ASP A 63 2.38 -7.62 9.17
C ASP A 63 2.81 -6.27 9.76
N ARG A 64 3.32 -6.29 10.99
CA ARG A 64 3.99 -5.14 11.61
C ARG A 64 5.13 -5.66 12.47
N ARG A 65 6.37 -5.37 12.08
CA ARG A 65 7.57 -5.86 12.77
C ARG A 65 8.72 -4.87 12.67
N GLY A 66 9.46 -4.71 13.77
CA GLY A 66 10.66 -3.86 13.80
C GLY A 66 10.40 -2.39 13.43
N GLY A 67 9.22 -1.85 13.74
CA GLY A 67 8.83 -0.49 13.38
C GLY A 67 8.33 -0.33 11.93
N VAL A 68 8.31 -1.39 11.14
CA VAL A 68 7.84 -1.39 9.75
C VAL A 68 6.41 -1.94 9.69
N ALA A 69 5.51 -1.20 9.05
CA ALA A 69 4.16 -1.63 8.73
C ALA A 69 4.11 -2.18 7.30
N PHE A 70 3.55 -3.38 7.13
CA PHE A 70 3.37 -4.02 5.84
C PHE A 70 1.91 -3.96 5.42
N VAL A 71 1.63 -3.38 4.25
CA VAL A 71 0.27 -3.24 3.71
C VAL A 71 0.20 -3.87 2.34
N ARG A 72 -0.85 -4.65 2.10
CA ARG A 72 -1.18 -5.19 0.79
C ARG A 72 -2.30 -4.41 0.16
N VAL A 73 -2.13 -4.08 -1.12
CA VAL A 73 -3.11 -3.41 -1.97
C VAL A 73 -3.40 -4.32 -3.15
N GLY A 74 -4.61 -4.86 -3.21
CA GLY A 74 -5.12 -5.57 -4.38
C GLY A 74 -5.72 -4.59 -5.37
N TYR A 75 -5.35 -4.67 -6.64
CA TYR A 75 -5.85 -3.74 -7.66
C TYR A 75 -5.89 -4.35 -9.06
N ALA A 76 -6.72 -3.75 -9.91
CA ALA A 76 -6.71 -3.92 -11.36
C ALA A 76 -6.76 -2.55 -12.03
N TYR A 77 -6.35 -2.46 -13.28
CA TYR A 77 -6.43 -1.24 -14.07
C TYR A 77 -6.86 -1.56 -15.50
N TYR A 78 -7.29 -0.53 -16.20
CA TYR A 78 -7.44 -0.57 -17.65
C TYR A 78 -6.73 0.61 -18.30
N ALA A 79 -6.35 0.44 -19.56
CA ALA A 79 -5.81 1.48 -20.42
C ALA A 79 -6.50 1.48 -21.78
N ASN A 80 -6.77 2.67 -22.29
CA ASN A 80 -7.23 2.94 -23.65
C ASN A 80 -6.10 3.64 -24.39
N VAL A 81 -5.57 2.98 -25.42
CA VAL A 81 -4.34 3.42 -26.09
C VAL A 81 -4.53 3.46 -27.60
N VAL A 82 -4.12 4.56 -28.23
CA VAL A 82 -4.15 4.71 -29.68
C VAL A 82 -2.96 3.96 -30.30
N ARG A 83 -3.23 3.13 -31.31
CA ARG A 83 -2.21 2.44 -32.11
C ARG A 83 -2.48 2.69 -33.59
N GLU A 84 -1.55 2.28 -34.46
CA GLU A 84 -1.65 2.47 -35.93
C GLU A 84 -3.00 2.03 -36.52
N ASN A 85 -3.64 1.00 -35.95
CA ASN A 85 -4.86 0.40 -36.45
C ASN A 85 -6.14 0.78 -35.66
N GLY A 86 -6.04 1.72 -34.71
CA GLY A 86 -7.18 2.21 -33.94
C GLY A 86 -6.98 2.20 -32.42
N LEU A 87 -8.09 2.31 -31.69
CA LEU A 87 -8.12 2.34 -30.24
C LEU A 87 -8.08 0.91 -29.67
N VAL A 88 -7.08 0.63 -28.84
CA VAL A 88 -6.95 -0.63 -28.10
C VAL A 88 -7.38 -0.40 -26.65
N HIS A 89 -8.32 -1.22 -26.20
CA HIS A 89 -8.68 -1.33 -24.78
C HIS A 89 -7.96 -2.54 -24.19
N ALA A 90 -7.23 -2.34 -23.10
CA ALA A 90 -6.52 -3.39 -22.39
C ALA A 90 -6.90 -3.39 -20.91
N ASP A 91 -7.43 -4.51 -20.45
CA ASP A 91 -7.68 -4.78 -19.04
C ASP A 91 -6.52 -5.55 -18.43
N SER A 92 -6.17 -5.19 -17.20
CA SER A 92 -5.15 -5.89 -16.44
C SER A 92 -5.73 -7.08 -15.69
N PRO A 93 -4.94 -8.13 -15.39
CA PRO A 93 -5.31 -9.06 -14.33
C PRO A 93 -5.32 -8.33 -12.98
N VAL A 94 -5.82 -9.00 -11.94
CA VAL A 94 -5.73 -8.50 -10.56
C VAL A 94 -4.30 -8.72 -10.04
N TYR A 95 -3.65 -7.64 -9.65
CA TYR A 95 -2.35 -7.61 -9.02
C TYR A 95 -2.46 -7.41 -7.51
N ALA A 96 -1.39 -7.76 -6.80
CA ALA A 96 -1.17 -7.33 -5.42
C ALA A 96 0.17 -6.62 -5.31
N ALA A 97 0.15 -5.39 -4.80
CA ALA A 97 1.34 -4.69 -4.36
C ALA A 97 1.44 -4.76 -2.84
N THR A 98 2.61 -5.11 -2.33
CA THR A 98 2.93 -5.07 -0.91
C THR A 98 3.87 -3.89 -0.65
N TYR A 99 3.50 -3.07 0.32
CA TYR A 99 4.25 -1.91 0.78
C TYR A 99 4.88 -2.21 2.13
N ALA A 100 6.13 -1.82 2.31
CA ALA A 100 6.76 -1.64 3.61
C ALA A 100 6.85 -0.14 3.90
N VAL A 101 6.20 0.31 4.97
CA VAL A 101 6.14 1.71 5.40
C VAL A 101 6.83 1.84 6.75
N SER A 102 7.75 2.79 6.85
CA SER A 102 8.61 2.99 8.01
C SER A 102 9.04 4.45 8.14
N ASP A 103 9.85 4.75 9.16
CA ASP A 103 10.50 6.04 9.37
C ASP A 103 11.65 6.31 8.39
N TRP A 104 12.29 5.29 7.82
CA TRP A 104 13.35 5.43 6.82
C TRP A 104 12.82 5.59 5.39
N GLY A 105 11.54 5.25 5.14
CA GLY A 105 10.96 5.35 3.81
C GLY A 105 9.87 4.33 3.52
N VAL A 106 9.53 4.26 2.24
CA VAL A 106 8.51 3.37 1.69
C VAL A 106 9.12 2.52 0.58
N SER A 107 9.06 1.19 0.76
CA SER A 107 9.45 0.23 -0.27
C SER A 107 8.25 -0.55 -0.79
N ARG A 108 8.31 -0.97 -2.05
CA ARG A 108 7.19 -1.58 -2.79
C ARG A 108 7.65 -2.80 -3.57
N ALA A 109 6.92 -3.92 -3.44
CA ALA A 109 7.08 -5.09 -4.30
C ALA A 109 5.73 -5.53 -4.86
N VAL A 110 5.72 -6.13 -6.05
CA VAL A 110 4.49 -6.51 -6.77
C VAL A 110 4.53 -7.98 -7.09
N SER A 111 3.50 -8.72 -6.68
CA SER A 111 3.25 -10.06 -7.19
C SER A 111 2.42 -9.98 -8.47
N GLY A 112 2.76 -10.80 -9.46
CA GLY A 112 2.07 -10.87 -10.76
C GLY A 112 0.60 -11.29 -10.66
N THR A 113 0.19 -11.92 -9.55
CA THR A 113 -1.19 -12.25 -9.22
C THR A 113 -1.41 -12.08 -7.72
N ALA A 114 -2.57 -11.55 -7.31
CA ALA A 114 -2.93 -11.45 -5.89
C ALA A 114 -3.12 -12.85 -5.27
N ASP A 115 -2.04 -13.47 -4.78
CA ASP A 115 -2.11 -14.70 -4.00
C ASP A 115 -2.54 -14.36 -2.57
N PRO A 116 -3.66 -14.92 -2.05
CA PRO A 116 -4.28 -14.50 -0.80
C PRO A 116 -3.64 -15.12 0.46
N ASP A 117 -2.50 -15.80 0.35
CA ASP A 117 -1.92 -16.56 1.46
C ASP A 117 -1.28 -15.69 2.57
N GLY A 118 -1.31 -14.36 2.42
CA GLY A 118 -0.73 -13.41 3.36
C GLY A 118 0.80 -13.45 3.41
N SER A 119 1.46 -14.22 2.53
CA SER A 119 2.92 -14.23 2.43
C SER A 119 3.43 -12.86 2.01
N LEU A 120 4.58 -12.42 2.49
CA LEU A 120 5.25 -11.24 1.95
C LEU A 120 6.06 -11.62 0.71
N ASP A 121 5.56 -12.47 -0.18
CA ASP A 121 6.26 -12.85 -1.41
C ASP A 121 5.63 -12.12 -2.62
N PRO A 122 6.37 -11.24 -3.32
CA PRO A 122 7.74 -10.79 -3.04
C PRO A 122 7.85 -9.83 -1.84
N HIS A 123 8.99 -9.84 -1.15
CA HIS A 123 9.16 -9.10 0.10
C HIS A 123 9.55 -7.65 -0.18
N PRO A 124 8.76 -6.65 0.24
CA PRO A 124 9.00 -5.26 -0.18
C PRO A 124 10.34 -4.70 0.27
N VAL A 125 10.90 -5.14 1.39
CA VAL A 125 12.23 -4.67 1.84
C VAL A 125 13.38 -5.41 1.15
N GLU A 126 13.18 -6.66 0.74
CA GLU A 126 14.27 -7.52 0.23
C GLU A 126 14.29 -7.52 -1.31
N ASP A 127 13.11 -7.61 -1.93
CA ASP A 127 12.92 -7.73 -3.38
C ASP A 127 12.31 -6.46 -4.01
N GLY A 128 11.85 -5.53 -3.18
CA GLY A 128 11.13 -4.34 -3.62
C GLY A 128 12.02 -3.21 -4.10
N SER A 129 11.37 -2.12 -4.49
CA SER A 129 12.00 -0.85 -4.85
C SER A 129 11.57 0.24 -3.88
N LEU A 130 12.52 1.08 -3.45
CA LEU A 130 12.24 2.28 -2.68
C LEU A 130 11.45 3.26 -3.56
N VAL A 131 10.28 3.67 -3.09
CA VAL A 131 9.37 4.58 -3.81
C VAL A 131 9.24 5.95 -3.12
N ALA A 132 9.64 6.05 -1.85
CA ALA A 132 9.83 7.30 -1.14
C ALA A 132 10.90 7.15 -0.05
N ASP A 133 11.70 8.20 0.13
CA ASP A 133 12.75 8.30 1.16
C ASP A 133 12.37 9.43 2.14
N VAL A 134 12.80 9.34 3.40
CA VAL A 134 12.55 10.36 4.43
C VAL A 134 13.87 11.08 4.73
N GLU A 135 13.97 12.33 4.29
CA GLU A 135 15.13 13.22 4.52
C GLU A 135 15.26 13.69 5.98
#